data_AF-A0A395NYY7-F1
#
_entry.id   AF-A0A395NYY7-F1
#
_cell.length_a   1.000
_cell.length_b   1.000
_cell.length_c   1.000
_cell.angle_alpha   90.00
_cell.angle_beta   90.00
_cell.angle_gamma   90.00
#
_symmetry.space_group_name_H-M   'P 1'
#
loop_
_entity.id
_entity.type
_entity.pdbx_description
1 polymer ?
#
loop_
_entity_poly.entity_id
_entity_poly.type
_entity_poly.pdbx_seq_one_letter_code
_entity_poly.pdbx_strand_id
1 'polypeptide(L)'
;MDLFATGFNAWNQLSISHSAGQKILPDGTLQDSGGEPHDLYEFTKVLSATDIERPVSRLTYTIVRQDGHLAVAGSGPRTEELEFLYTSAESASGELLTIVQDQNGDDSNKLVKYSSLSSWRTGSEPESIFPCTPPATQIAAFDTGFVILHSDGAVSTFGDARFEACLGRDITTPDR
;
A
#
# COMPACT_ATOMS: atom_id res chain seq x y z
N MET A 1 18.02 5.04 -9.56
CA MET A 1 17.71 3.88 -8.71
C MET A 1 17.10 2.79 -9.59
N ASP A 2 17.27 1.52 -9.21
CA ASP A 2 16.68 0.37 -9.91
C ASP A 2 15.80 -0.41 -8.92
N LEU A 3 14.60 -0.81 -9.36
CA LEU A 3 13.71 -1.70 -8.60
C LEU A 3 13.73 -3.09 -9.24
N PHE A 4 13.92 -4.11 -8.40
CA PHE A 4 13.91 -5.51 -8.80
C PHE A 4 12.74 -6.23 -8.15
N ALA A 5 12.12 -7.17 -8.88
CA ALA A 5 11.06 -8.04 -8.37
C ALA A 5 11.32 -9.50 -8.74
N THR A 6 10.75 -10.41 -7.94
CA THR A 6 10.76 -11.87 -8.15
C THR A 6 9.49 -12.46 -7.54
N GLY A 7 9.05 -13.62 -8.03
CA GLY A 7 7.89 -14.35 -7.52
C GLY A 7 6.72 -14.41 -8.50
N PHE A 8 5.55 -14.72 -7.94
CA PHE A 8 4.31 -14.90 -8.71
C PHE A 8 3.80 -13.58 -9.28
N ASN A 9 3.65 -13.52 -10.60
CA ASN A 9 3.26 -12.32 -11.34
C ASN A 9 1.78 -12.35 -11.75
N ALA A 10 0.92 -12.88 -10.89
CA ALA A 10 -0.52 -12.83 -11.10
C ALA A 10 -0.96 -11.40 -11.42
N TRP A 11 -1.86 -11.25 -12.39
CA TRP A 11 -2.35 -9.96 -12.87
C TRP A 11 -1.30 -9.02 -13.49
N ASN A 12 -0.05 -9.43 -13.76
CA ASN A 12 1.07 -8.53 -14.13
C ASN A 12 1.49 -7.55 -13.00
N GLN A 13 1.24 -7.89 -11.74
CA GLN A 13 1.51 -6.98 -10.61
C GLN A 13 3.00 -6.70 -10.32
N LEU A 14 3.92 -7.41 -10.96
CA LEU A 14 5.37 -7.19 -10.88
C LEU A 14 5.92 -6.40 -12.07
N SER A 15 5.11 -6.16 -13.10
CA SER A 15 5.52 -5.52 -14.37
C SER A 15 5.22 -4.01 -14.36
N ILE A 16 6.10 -3.21 -13.73
CA ILE A 16 5.89 -1.74 -13.57
C ILE A 16 6.31 -0.95 -14.82
N SER A 17 7.37 -1.37 -15.49
CA SER A 17 7.81 -0.77 -16.76
C SER A 17 7.21 -1.51 -17.94
N HIS A 18 6.83 -0.73 -18.96
CA HIS A 18 6.13 -1.11 -20.19
C HIS A 18 4.62 -1.28 -19.97
N SER A 19 3.70 -0.69 -20.74
CA SER A 19 3.53 -0.96 -22.19
C SER A 19 3.84 -2.41 -22.64
N ALA A 20 3.99 -3.36 -21.70
CA ALA A 20 4.22 -4.78 -21.94
C ALA A 20 2.86 -5.46 -21.76
N GLY A 21 2.05 -5.29 -22.80
CA GLY A 21 0.73 -5.89 -22.91
C GLY A 21 -0.28 -4.86 -23.38
N GLN A 22 -0.47 -3.78 -22.62
CA GLN A 22 -1.50 -2.77 -22.92
C GLN A 22 -1.06 -1.77 -23.99
N LYS A 23 -1.35 -2.10 -25.25
CA LYS A 23 -1.41 -1.12 -26.33
C LYS A 23 -2.70 -0.33 -26.15
N ILE A 24 -2.63 0.96 -25.83
CA ILE A 24 -3.81 1.82 -25.92
C ILE A 24 -4.16 1.92 -27.41
N LEU A 25 -5.29 1.33 -27.79
CA LEU A 25 -5.83 1.44 -29.14
C LEU A 25 -6.25 2.89 -29.41
N PRO A 26 -6.34 3.33 -30.68
CA PRO A 26 -6.69 4.72 -31.03
C PRO A 26 -8.04 5.21 -30.47
N ASP A 27 -8.88 4.30 -29.98
CA ASP A 27 -10.17 4.57 -29.34
C ASP A 27 -10.10 4.66 -27.81
N GLY A 28 -8.90 4.55 -27.22
CA GLY A 28 -8.67 4.61 -25.78
C GLY A 28 -8.82 3.27 -25.06
N THR A 29 -9.06 2.17 -25.76
CA THR A 29 -9.17 0.84 -25.14
C THR A 29 -7.81 0.18 -24.95
N LEU A 30 -7.64 -0.55 -23.84
CA LEU A 30 -6.39 -1.24 -23.51
C LEU A 30 -6.38 -2.59 -24.24
N GLN A 31 -5.43 -2.80 -25.15
CA GLN A 31 -5.21 -4.10 -25.79
C GLN A 31 -4.62 -5.04 -24.75
N ASP A 32 -5.40 -6.02 -24.29
CA ASP A 32 -4.85 -7.12 -23.52
C ASP A 32 -3.97 -7.98 -24.45
N SER A 33 -2.72 -8.25 -24.06
CA SER A 33 -1.87 -9.22 -24.77
C SER A 33 -2.42 -10.65 -24.71
N GLY A 34 -3.47 -10.90 -23.92
CA GLY A 34 -4.28 -12.12 -23.95
C GLY A 34 -3.57 -13.38 -23.46
N GLY A 35 -2.33 -13.25 -22.96
CA GLY A 35 -1.52 -14.32 -22.41
C GLY A 35 -1.39 -14.21 -20.90
N GLU A 36 -1.31 -15.36 -20.23
CA GLU A 36 -1.00 -15.45 -18.79
C GLU A 36 0.35 -14.76 -18.49
N PRO A 37 0.41 -13.90 -17.46
CA PRO A 37 1.65 -13.22 -17.09
C PRO A 37 2.71 -14.22 -16.63
N HIS A 38 3.96 -14.00 -17.04
CA HIS A 38 5.07 -14.84 -16.62
C HIS A 38 5.55 -14.47 -15.21
N ASP A 39 5.68 -15.48 -14.37
CA ASP A 39 6.37 -15.39 -13.08
C ASP A 39 7.85 -15.03 -13.24
N LEU A 40 8.38 -14.34 -12.23
CA LEU A 40 9.76 -13.88 -12.20
C LEU A 40 10.59 -14.81 -11.31
N TYR A 41 11.26 -15.80 -11.91
CA TYR A 41 12.04 -16.81 -11.18
C TYR A 41 13.39 -16.31 -10.62
N GLU A 42 13.79 -15.09 -10.97
CA GLU A 42 14.96 -14.41 -10.45
C GLU A 42 14.65 -12.92 -10.25
N PHE A 43 15.51 -12.23 -9.48
CA PHE A 43 15.40 -10.78 -9.31
C PHE A 43 15.58 -10.09 -10.66
N THR A 44 14.46 -9.76 -11.27
CA THR A 44 14.37 -9.10 -12.56
C THR A 44 14.22 -7.62 -12.33
N LYS A 45 14.98 -6.80 -13.05
CA LYS A 45 14.79 -5.36 -12.98
C LYS A 45 13.45 -5.00 -13.64
N VAL A 46 12.57 -4.35 -12.89
CA VAL A 46 11.21 -3.99 -13.32
C VAL A 46 10.99 -2.49 -13.44
N LEU A 47 11.90 -1.67 -12.90
CA LEU A 47 11.86 -0.21 -13.01
C LEU A 47 13.27 0.39 -12.90
N SER A 48 13.50 1.49 -13.60
CA SER A 48 14.66 2.36 -13.43
C SER A 48 14.19 3.81 -13.50
N ALA A 49 14.48 4.60 -12.47
CA ALA A 49 14.10 6.01 -12.38
C ALA A 49 15.18 6.80 -11.60
N THR A 50 15.10 8.13 -11.56
CA THR A 50 16.04 8.94 -10.75
C THR A 50 15.77 8.69 -9.27
N ASP A 51 14.50 8.78 -8.89
CA ASP A 51 13.98 8.53 -7.55
C ASP A 51 12.89 7.45 -7.60
N ILE A 52 12.95 6.50 -6.67
CA ILE A 52 11.95 5.43 -6.51
C ILE A 52 11.60 5.37 -5.02
N GLU A 53 10.35 5.63 -4.69
CA GLU A 53 9.84 5.49 -3.34
C GLU A 53 9.35 4.06 -3.04
N ARG A 54 8.92 3.82 -1.79
CA ARG A 54 8.47 2.51 -1.31
C ARG A 54 7.32 1.95 -2.17
N PRO A 55 7.44 0.74 -2.74
CA PRO A 55 6.32 0.08 -3.38
C PRO A 55 5.20 -0.27 -2.39
N VAL A 56 3.96 -0.15 -2.84
CA VAL A 56 2.76 -0.53 -2.11
C VAL A 56 2.06 -1.65 -2.86
N SER A 57 2.31 -2.89 -2.43
CA SER A 57 1.70 -4.07 -2.99
C SER A 57 0.32 -4.34 -2.40
N ARG A 58 -0.58 -4.83 -3.25
CA ARG A 58 -1.94 -5.28 -2.96
C ARG A 58 -2.16 -6.62 -3.67
N LEU A 59 -3.33 -7.21 -3.48
CA LEU A 59 -3.63 -8.56 -3.98
C LEU A 59 -3.50 -8.69 -5.51
N THR A 60 -3.83 -7.64 -6.26
CA THR A 60 -3.89 -7.67 -7.73
C THR A 60 -3.06 -6.59 -8.41
N TYR A 61 -2.39 -5.73 -7.64
CA TYR A 61 -1.61 -4.61 -8.18
C TYR A 61 -0.51 -4.15 -7.23
N THR A 62 0.47 -3.45 -7.78
CA THR A 62 1.51 -2.74 -7.02
C THR A 62 1.57 -1.29 -7.46
N ILE A 63 1.55 -0.35 -6.51
CA ILE A 63 1.77 1.08 -6.78
C ILE A 63 3.22 1.42 -6.42
N VAL A 64 3.88 2.25 -7.21
CA VAL A 64 5.17 2.84 -6.87
C VAL A 64 5.20 4.30 -7.29
N ARG A 65 5.82 5.18 -6.49
CA ARG A 65 6.16 6.53 -6.95
C ARG A 65 7.54 6.52 -7.57
N GLN A 66 7.63 7.01 -8.79
CA GLN A 66 8.88 7.19 -9.53
C GLN A 66 8.98 8.61 -10.06
N ASP A 67 10.09 9.30 -9.79
CA ASP A 67 10.33 10.68 -10.24
C ASP A 67 9.12 11.60 -9.96
N GLY A 68 8.50 11.47 -8.79
CA GLY A 68 7.31 12.21 -8.36
C GLY A 68 5.95 11.70 -8.88
N HIS A 69 5.92 10.72 -9.78
CA HIS A 69 4.70 10.22 -10.43
C HIS A 69 4.35 8.80 -9.98
N LEU A 70 3.06 8.55 -9.72
CA LEU A 70 2.58 7.20 -9.41
C LEU A 70 2.47 6.35 -10.67
N ALA A 71 3.05 5.15 -10.60
CA ALA A 71 2.90 4.08 -11.59
C ALA A 71 2.24 2.86 -10.93
N VAL A 72 1.50 2.10 -11.73
CA VAL A 72 0.75 0.93 -11.28
C VAL A 72 1.10 -0.26 -12.16
N ALA A 73 1.48 -1.37 -11.53
CA ALA A 73 1.55 -2.68 -12.16
C ALA A 73 0.32 -3.48 -11.77
N GLY A 74 -0.29 -4.16 -12.73
CA GLY A 74 -1.39 -5.10 -12.52
C GLY A 74 -2.81 -4.54 -12.63
N SER A 75 -3.78 -5.25 -12.05
CA SER A 75 -5.20 -4.86 -12.06
C SER A 75 -5.48 -3.89 -10.92
N GLY A 76 -5.23 -2.62 -11.18
CA GLY A 76 -5.23 -1.54 -10.20
C GLY A 76 -6.53 -0.72 -10.11
N PRO A 77 -6.58 0.20 -9.13
CA PRO A 77 -7.69 1.12 -8.90
C PRO A 77 -7.72 2.25 -9.95
N ARG A 78 -8.71 3.15 -9.86
CA ARG A 78 -8.82 4.32 -10.74
C ARG A 78 -7.73 5.35 -10.41
N THR A 79 -7.31 6.14 -11.40
CA THR A 79 -6.23 7.13 -11.24
C THR A 79 -6.50 8.13 -10.11
N GLU A 80 -7.75 8.58 -9.94
CA GLU A 80 -8.14 9.50 -8.87
C GLU A 80 -7.99 8.93 -7.44
N GLU A 81 -7.77 7.63 -7.30
CA GLU A 81 -7.67 6.93 -6.01
C GLU A 81 -6.22 6.63 -5.62
N LEU A 82 -5.28 6.79 -6.55
CA LEU A 82 -3.91 6.30 -6.39
C LEU A 82 -3.17 6.96 -5.23
N GLU A 83 -3.28 8.28 -5.08
CA GLU A 83 -2.62 9.02 -4.00
C GLU A 83 -3.10 8.57 -2.62
N PHE A 84 -4.41 8.35 -2.48
CA PHE A 84 -5.01 7.84 -1.24
C PHE A 84 -4.59 6.38 -0.97
N LEU A 85 -4.60 5.53 -2.00
CA LEU A 85 -4.24 4.12 -1.86
C LEU A 85 -2.75 3.91 -1.59
N TYR A 86 -1.90 4.79 -2.14
CA TYR A 86 -0.46 4.80 -1.90
C TYR A 86 -0.10 5.15 -0.44
N THR A 87 -0.89 6.03 0.19
CA THR A 87 -0.69 6.48 1.58
C THR A 87 -1.46 5.66 2.61
N SER A 88 -2.17 4.62 2.18
CA SER A 88 -2.99 3.76 3.05
C SER A 88 -2.47 2.33 3.15
N ALA A 89 -3.00 1.61 4.14
CA ALA A 89 -2.91 0.16 4.25
C ALA A 89 -4.33 -0.40 4.41
N GLU A 90 -4.55 -1.60 3.86
CA GLU A 90 -5.83 -2.33 3.91
C GLU A 90 -5.64 -3.64 4.66
N SER A 91 -6.44 -3.88 5.69
CA SER A 91 -6.46 -5.16 6.41
C SER A 91 -7.22 -6.23 5.61
N ALA A 92 -7.13 -7.50 6.02
CA ALA A 92 -7.90 -8.57 5.39
C ALA A 92 -9.42 -8.43 5.61
N SER A 93 -9.84 -7.68 6.64
CA SER A 93 -11.24 -7.28 6.85
C SER A 93 -11.74 -6.20 5.87
N GLY A 94 -10.85 -5.59 5.09
CA GLY A 94 -11.15 -4.50 4.16
C GLY A 94 -11.15 -3.11 4.82
N GLU A 95 -10.80 -3.00 6.10
CA GLU A 95 -10.64 -1.71 6.76
C GLU A 95 -9.40 -1.00 6.21
N LEU A 96 -9.48 0.31 6.09
CA LEU A 96 -8.39 1.16 5.60
C LEU A 96 -7.90 2.09 6.70
N LEU A 97 -6.59 2.22 6.79
CA LEU A 97 -5.92 3.26 7.57
C LEU A 97 -5.02 4.07 6.65
N THR A 98 -5.16 5.40 6.67
CA THR A 98 -4.34 6.32 5.86
C THR A 98 -3.67 7.38 6.74
N ILE A 99 -2.51 7.86 6.28
CA ILE A 99 -1.81 9.02 6.85
C ILE A 99 -2.35 10.28 6.18
N VAL A 100 -2.87 11.22 6.97
CA VAL A 100 -3.32 12.54 6.49
C VAL A 100 -2.48 13.62 7.14
N GLN A 101 -1.77 14.41 6.34
CA GLN A 101 -0.99 15.56 6.82
C GLN A 101 -1.92 16.64 7.37
N ASP A 102 -1.55 17.27 8.49
CA ASP A 102 -2.29 18.43 8.98
C ASP A 102 -1.95 19.68 8.15
N GLN A 103 -2.96 20.50 7.88
CA GLN A 103 -2.79 21.72 7.07
C GLN A 103 -2.02 22.84 7.81
N ASN A 104 -1.74 22.67 9.11
CA ASN A 104 -1.31 23.74 10.02
C ASN A 104 0.15 23.62 10.51
N GLY A 105 0.92 22.61 10.12
CA GLY A 105 2.32 22.48 10.51
C GLY A 105 3.04 21.30 9.85
N ASP A 106 4.31 21.48 9.50
CA ASP A 106 5.13 20.55 8.71
C ASP A 106 5.47 19.22 9.44
N ASP A 107 5.17 19.13 10.74
CA ASP A 107 5.60 18.03 11.62
C ASP A 107 4.44 17.34 12.38
N SER A 108 3.20 17.41 11.89
CA SER A 108 2.09 16.62 12.46
C SER A 108 1.19 16.00 11.42
N ASN A 109 0.80 14.75 11.67
CA ASN A 109 -0.22 14.09 10.88
C ASN A 109 -1.21 13.35 11.77
N LYS A 110 -2.27 12.86 11.14
CA LYS A 110 -3.28 12.04 11.77
C LYS A 110 -3.48 10.76 11.00
N LEU A 111 -3.87 9.72 11.72
CA LEU A 111 -4.29 8.45 11.15
C LEU A 111 -5.81 8.48 11.03
N VAL A 112 -6.31 8.23 9.83
CA VAL A 112 -7.76 8.23 9.55
C VAL A 112 -8.19 6.84 9.13
N LYS A 113 -9.15 6.26 9.87
CA LYS A 113 -9.66 4.90 9.63
C LYS A 113 -10.99 4.95 8.90
N TYR A 114 -11.12 4.17 7.84
CA TYR A 114 -12.36 3.92 7.11
C TYR A 114 -12.74 2.44 7.19
N SER A 115 -14.04 2.15 7.23
CA SER A 115 -14.54 0.78 7.26
C SER A 115 -14.30 0.02 5.95
N SER A 116 -14.12 0.74 4.83
CA SER A 116 -13.79 0.18 3.52
C SER A 116 -13.37 1.25 2.52
N LEU A 117 -12.80 0.83 1.39
CA LEU A 117 -12.56 1.71 0.24
C LEU A 117 -13.85 2.35 -0.27
N SER A 118 -14.95 1.61 -0.27
CA SER A 118 -16.27 2.12 -0.66
C SER A 118 -16.74 3.24 0.26
N SER A 119 -16.55 3.11 1.58
CA SER A 119 -16.88 4.15 2.56
C SER A 119 -16.13 5.44 2.30
N TRP A 120 -14.83 5.36 1.98
CA TRP A 120 -14.04 6.52 1.59
C TRP A 120 -14.55 7.12 0.27
N ARG A 121 -14.80 6.29 -0.76
CA ARG A 121 -15.30 6.73 -2.08
C ARG A 121 -16.62 7.47 -2.00
N THR A 122 -17.53 7.07 -1.12
CA THR A 122 -18.83 7.72 -0.94
C THR A 122 -18.77 8.98 -0.08
N GLY A 123 -17.59 9.35 0.42
CA GLY A 123 -17.42 10.49 1.32
C GLY A 123 -18.08 10.28 2.68
N SER A 124 -18.23 9.03 3.12
CA SER A 124 -18.75 8.74 4.45
C SER A 124 -17.75 9.21 5.52
N GLU A 125 -18.26 9.60 6.68
CA GLU A 125 -17.42 10.00 7.81
C GLU A 125 -16.44 8.89 8.20
N PRO A 126 -15.19 9.23 8.54
CA PRO A 126 -14.25 8.26 9.07
C PRO A 126 -14.80 7.56 10.31
N GLU A 127 -14.45 6.29 10.48
CA GLU A 127 -14.80 5.53 11.68
C GLU A 127 -14.02 6.03 12.89
N SER A 128 -12.76 6.44 12.67
CA SER A 128 -11.90 6.96 13.72
C SER A 128 -10.83 7.89 13.15
N ILE A 129 -10.43 8.86 13.96
CA ILE A 129 -9.32 9.78 13.67
C ILE A 129 -8.42 9.78 14.90
N PHE A 130 -7.14 9.50 14.68
CA PHE A 130 -6.13 9.47 15.74
C PHE A 130 -5.09 10.56 15.47
N PRO A 131 -4.91 11.54 16.37
CA PRO A 131 -3.72 12.39 16.34
C PRO A 131 -2.47 11.51 16.38
N CYS A 132 -1.46 11.82 15.58
CA CYS A 132 -0.24 11.03 15.50
C CYS A 132 0.97 11.90 15.83
N THR A 133 1.57 11.66 17.00
CA THR A 133 2.76 12.37 17.44
C THR A 133 3.68 11.38 18.17
N PRO A 134 4.91 11.15 17.66
CA PRO A 134 5.50 11.72 16.44
C PRO A 134 4.77 11.31 15.15
N PRO A 135 4.91 12.06 14.03
CA PRO A 135 4.23 11.75 12.77
C PRO A 135 4.45 10.32 12.31
N ALA A 136 3.40 9.70 11.79
CA ALA A 136 3.53 8.43 11.07
C ALA A 136 4.27 8.64 9.75
N THR A 137 5.21 7.76 9.42
CA THR A 137 5.91 7.74 8.14
C THR A 137 5.48 6.58 7.26
N GLN A 138 5.05 5.46 7.88
CA GLN A 138 4.56 4.29 7.14
C GLN A 138 3.48 3.55 7.93
N ILE A 139 2.57 2.92 7.17
CA ILE A 139 1.58 1.98 7.69
C ILE A 139 1.76 0.65 6.96
N ALA A 140 1.62 -0.44 7.70
CA ALA A 140 1.38 -1.78 7.18
C ALA A 140 0.13 -2.35 7.86
N ALA A 141 -0.57 -3.26 7.18
CA ALA A 141 -1.72 -3.96 7.74
C ALA A 141 -1.39 -5.45 7.91
N PHE A 142 -2.02 -6.06 8.90
CA PHE A 142 -2.17 -7.50 9.05
C PHE A 142 -3.67 -7.85 9.06
N ASP A 143 -4.03 -9.12 9.20
CA ASP A 143 -5.40 -9.60 8.99
C ASP A 143 -6.48 -8.76 9.70
N THR A 144 -6.22 -8.34 10.93
CA THR A 144 -7.20 -7.64 11.79
C THR A 144 -6.65 -6.37 12.43
N GLY A 145 -5.67 -5.71 11.81
CA GLY A 145 -5.13 -4.46 12.36
C GLY A 145 -3.96 -3.87 11.59
N PHE A 146 -3.27 -2.93 12.23
CA PHE A 146 -2.26 -2.08 11.62
C PHE A 146 -1.00 -1.97 12.48
N VAL A 147 0.12 -1.81 11.79
CA VAL A 147 1.43 -1.45 12.34
C VAL A 147 1.82 -0.09 11.76
N ILE A 148 2.26 0.82 12.62
CA ILE A 148 2.57 2.21 12.29
C ILE A 148 4.01 2.49 12.67
N LEU A 149 4.82 2.91 11.70
CA LEU A 149 6.17 3.42 11.93
C LEU A 149 6.11 4.94 12.07
N HIS A 150 6.68 5.46 13.15
CA HIS A 150 6.79 6.88 13.44
C HIS A 150 8.14 7.46 13.01
N SER A 151 8.19 8.78 12.84
CA SER A 151 9.39 9.50 12.39
C SER A 151 10.60 9.40 13.33
N ASP A 152 10.38 9.12 14.61
CA ASP A 152 11.43 8.88 15.60
C ASP A 152 11.88 7.41 15.66
N GLY A 153 11.30 6.55 14.83
CA GLY A 153 11.57 5.11 14.80
C GLY A 153 10.71 4.31 15.78
N ALA A 154 9.81 4.94 16.56
CA ALA A 154 8.85 4.20 17.36
C ALA A 154 7.89 3.40 16.46
N VAL A 155 7.37 2.29 17.00
CA VAL A 155 6.38 1.44 16.32
C VAL A 155 5.16 1.31 17.21
N SER A 156 4.00 1.70 16.67
CA SER A 156 2.71 1.51 17.33
C SER A 156 1.90 0.46 16.59
N THR A 157 1.00 -0.20 17.32
CA THR A 157 0.13 -1.23 16.76
C THR A 157 -1.27 -1.09 17.34
N PHE A 158 -2.29 -1.27 16.52
CA PHE A 158 -3.65 -1.44 17.01
C PHE A 158 -4.45 -2.33 16.07
N GLY A 159 -5.51 -2.93 16.57
CA GLY A 159 -6.32 -3.87 15.81
C GLY A 159 -7.49 -4.36 16.62
N ASP A 160 -8.13 -5.41 16.14
CA ASP A 160 -9.26 -6.04 16.80
C ASP A 160 -8.86 -6.58 18.18
N ALA A 161 -9.50 -6.03 19.23
CA ALA A 161 -9.24 -6.39 20.62
C ALA A 161 -9.52 -7.88 20.93
N ARG A 162 -10.30 -8.57 20.08
CA ARG A 162 -10.53 -10.02 20.21
C ARG A 162 -9.27 -10.83 19.93
N PHE A 163 -8.25 -10.23 19.30
CA PHE A 163 -7.00 -10.85 18.91
C PHE A 163 -5.78 -10.15 19.55
N GLU A 164 -5.84 -9.94 20.86
CA GLU A 164 -4.88 -9.14 21.67
C GLU A 164 -3.39 -9.54 21.60
N ALA A 165 -3.04 -10.70 21.02
CA ALA A 165 -1.68 -11.25 20.99
C ALA A 165 -1.11 -11.48 19.57
N CYS A 166 -1.65 -10.83 18.53
CA CYS A 166 -1.22 -11.05 17.15
C CYS A 166 0.22 -10.61 16.82
N LEU A 167 0.84 -9.75 17.63
CA LEU A 167 2.13 -9.11 17.30
C LEU A 167 3.27 -9.41 18.28
N GLY A 168 3.07 -10.30 19.24
CA GLY A 168 4.15 -10.72 20.14
C GLY A 168 3.62 -11.34 21.43
N ARG A 169 3.99 -12.59 21.67
CA ARG A 169 4.08 -13.13 23.02
C ARG A 169 5.56 -13.22 23.35
N ASP A 170 5.93 -12.91 24.59
CA ASP A 170 7.24 -13.30 25.09
C ASP A 170 7.40 -14.82 24.95
N ILE A 171 8.43 -15.24 24.22
CA ILE A 171 8.81 -16.66 24.09
C ILE A 171 9.54 -17.19 25.32
N THR A 172 9.93 -16.31 26.25
CA THR A 172 10.45 -16.70 27.56
C THR A 172 9.28 -17.03 28.46
N THR A 173 9.15 -18.31 28.81
CA THR A 173 8.26 -18.73 29.89
C THR A 173 8.62 -17.95 31.16
N PRO A 174 7.65 -17.40 31.91
CA PRO A 174 7.98 -16.80 33.19
C PRO A 174 8.56 -17.89 34.09
N ASP A 175 9.78 -17.67 34.59
CA ASP A 175 10.37 -18.50 35.63
C ASP A 175 9.36 -18.59 36.77
N ARG A 176 8.82 -19.79 36.98
CA ARG A 176 7.88 -20.11 38.06
C ARG A 176 8.62 -20.65 39.28
#